data_AF-A0A958TPE3-F1
#
_entry.id   AF-A0A958TPE3-F1
#
_cell.length_a   1.000
_cell.length_b   1.000
_cell.length_c   1.000
_cell.angle_alpha   90.00
_cell.angle_beta   90.00
_cell.angle_gamma   90.00
#
_symmetry.space_group_name_H-M   'P 1'
#
loop_
_entity.id
_entity.type
_entity.pdbx_description
1 polymer ?
#
loop_
_entity_poly.entity_id
_entity_poly.type
_entity_poly.pdbx_seq_one_letter_code
_entity_poly.pdbx_strand_id
1 'polypeptide(L)'
;MFSLLNVFRIVAFLEGVSYILLLGIASPLKWFFDEPKYVKLLGMPHGLLFIAYVVLAVIIGSKLKWTNKTLGAVLLASIIPFGTFFVDKKYLKHSS
;
A
#
# COMPACT_ATOMS: atom_id res chain seq x y z
N MET A 1 14.48 8.71 -15.53
CA MET A 1 15.01 8.73 -14.14
C MET A 1 13.96 8.10 -13.24
N PHE A 2 14.28 6.99 -12.56
CA PHE A 2 13.38 6.41 -11.56
C PHE A 2 13.29 7.37 -10.37
N SER A 3 12.19 8.13 -10.28
CA SER A 3 11.94 9.02 -9.15
C SER A 3 11.39 8.21 -7.98
N LEU A 4 11.76 8.57 -6.75
CA LEU A 4 11.28 7.92 -5.51
C LEU A 4 9.74 7.82 -5.45
N LEU A 5 9.09 8.79 -6.08
CA LEU A 5 7.65 8.88 -6.32
C LEU A 5 7.08 7.72 -7.14
N ASN A 6 7.78 7.31 -8.20
CA ASN A 6 7.37 6.17 -9.03
C ASN A 6 7.51 4.84 -8.28
N VAL A 7 8.56 4.71 -7.46
CA VAL A 7 8.75 3.53 -6.60
C VAL A 7 7.61 3.44 -5.59
N PHE A 8 7.26 4.57 -4.94
CA PHE A 8 6.13 4.61 -4.02
C PHE A 8 4.81 4.25 -4.69
N ARG A 9 4.54 4.76 -5.90
CA ARG A 9 3.35 4.39 -6.69
C ARG A 9 3.28 2.88 -6.95
N ILE A 10 4.39 2.26 -7.33
CA ILE A 10 4.46 0.82 -7.59
C ILE A 10 4.26 0.02 -6.30
N VAL A 11 4.94 0.39 -5.21
CA VAL A 11 4.81 -0.28 -3.91
C VAL A 11 3.39 -0.17 -3.38
N ALA A 12 2.79 1.02 -3.45
CA ALA A 12 1.40 1.27 -3.05
C ALA A 12 0.39 0.44 -3.86
N PHE A 13 0.62 0.32 -5.17
CA PHE A 13 -0.21 -0.51 -6.03
C PHE A 13 -0.07 -2.00 -5.70
N LEU A 14 1.16 -2.48 -5.53
CA LEU A 14 1.43 -3.88 -5.17
C LEU A 14 0.91 -4.24 -3.78
N GLU A 15 0.98 -3.32 -2.82
CA GLU A 15 0.47 -3.49 -1.46
C GLU A 15 -1.06 -3.62 -1.47
N GLY A 16 -1.76 -2.70 -2.14
CA GLY A 16 -3.21 -2.75 -2.28
C GLY A 16 -3.70 -3.99 -3.04
N VAL A 17 -3.02 -4.37 -4.13
CA VAL A 17 -3.31 -5.62 -4.85
C VAL A 17 -3.08 -6.84 -3.96
N SER A 18 -1.98 -6.87 -3.20
CA SER A 18 -1.71 -7.96 -2.24
C SER A 18 -2.77 -8.03 -1.13
N TYR A 19 -3.27 -6.88 -0.66
CA TYR A 19 -4.34 -6.82 0.34
C TYR A 19 -5.67 -7.35 -0.19
N ILE A 20 -6.04 -6.97 -1.42
CA ILE A 20 -7.23 -7.48 -2.10
C ILE A 20 -7.10 -8.98 -2.37
N LEU A 21 -5.93 -9.47 -2.76
CA LEU A 21 -5.68 -10.91 -2.93
C LEU A 21 -5.75 -11.67 -1.61
N LEU A 22 -5.27 -11.09 -0.50
CA LEU A 22 -5.39 -11.68 0.84
C LEU A 22 -6.84 -11.79 1.28
N LEU A 23 -7.60 -10.70 1.18
CA LEU A 23 -9.01 -10.68 1.58
C LEU A 23 -9.90 -11.46 0.62
N GLY A 24 -9.65 -11.39 -0.68
CA GLY A 24 -10.49 -11.97 -1.73
C GLY A 24 -10.14 -13.41 -2.11
N ILE A 25 -8.89 -13.85 -1.95
CA ILE A 25 -8.46 -15.22 -2.29
C ILE A 25 -8.03 -15.98 -1.05
N ALA A 26 -7.15 -15.41 -0.23
CA ALA A 26 -6.62 -16.14 0.93
C ALA A 26 -7.68 -16.37 2.02
N SER A 27 -8.57 -15.40 2.25
CA SER A 27 -9.64 -15.54 3.25
C SER A 27 -10.72 -16.56 2.84
N PRO A 28 -11.20 -16.61 1.58
CA PRO A 28 -12.13 -17.65 1.15
C PRO A 28 -11.45 -19.01 1.05
N LEU A 29 -10.23 -19.11 0.50
CA LEU A 29 -9.52 -20.40 0.49
C LEU A 29 -9.31 -20.96 1.89
N LYS A 30 -8.98 -20.12 2.87
CA LYS A 30 -8.85 -20.57 4.27
C LYS A 30 -10.14 -21.20 4.78
N TRP A 31 -11.28 -20.62 4.45
CA TRP A 31 -12.59 -21.10 4.91
C TRP A 31 -13.11 -22.30 4.09
N PHE A 32 -12.82 -22.37 2.80
CA PHE A 32 -13.31 -23.43 1.91
C PHE A 32 -12.39 -24.66 1.84
N PHE A 33 -11.08 -24.49 2.02
CA PHE A 33 -10.07 -25.55 1.86
C PHE A 33 -9.30 -25.89 3.15
N ASP A 34 -9.58 -25.20 4.27
CA ASP A 34 -8.90 -25.36 5.58
C ASP A 34 -7.36 -25.33 5.51
N GLU A 35 -6.79 -24.82 4.41
CA GLU A 35 -5.36 -24.80 4.11
C GLU A 35 -4.81 -23.37 4.34
N PRO A 36 -4.24 -23.08 5.53
CA PRO A 36 -3.74 -21.75 5.86
C PRO A 36 -2.47 -21.35 5.09
N LYS A 37 -1.93 -22.24 4.25
CA LYS A 37 -0.69 -22.03 3.47
C LYS A 37 -0.75 -20.76 2.63
N TYR A 38 -1.86 -20.50 1.95
CA TYR A 38 -2.00 -19.35 1.06
C TYR A 38 -2.09 -18.02 1.81
N VAL A 39 -2.69 -18.02 3.01
CA VAL A 39 -2.70 -16.84 3.90
C VAL A 39 -1.29 -16.53 4.37
N LYS A 40 -0.50 -17.55 4.72
CA LYS A 40 0.88 -17.36 5.18
C LYS A 40 1.81 -16.92 4.02
N LEU A 41 1.60 -17.50 2.84
CA LEU A 41 2.37 -17.21 1.63
C LEU A 41 2.11 -15.79 1.11
N LEU A 42 0.86 -15.31 1.14
CA LEU A 42 0.51 -13.96 0.72
C LEU A 42 0.67 -12.93 1.86
N GLY A 43 0.54 -13.36 3.11
CA GLY A 43 0.73 -12.55 4.33
C GLY A 43 2.12 -11.99 4.50
N MET A 44 3.16 -12.83 4.33
CA MET A 44 4.56 -12.40 4.43
C MET A 44 4.94 -11.28 3.44
N PRO A 45 4.74 -11.43 2.12
CA PRO A 45 5.07 -10.40 1.15
C PRO A 45 4.18 -9.16 1.31
N HIS A 46 2.92 -9.33 1.69
CA HIS A 46 2.04 -8.19 1.97
C HIS A 46 2.55 -7.35 3.17
N GLY A 47 2.93 -7.99 4.28
CA GLY A 47 3.51 -7.28 5.42
C GLY A 47 4.81 -6.55 5.07
N LEU A 48 5.66 -7.14 4.23
CA LEU A 48 6.86 -6.49 3.72
C LEU A 48 6.53 -5.25 2.87
N LEU A 49 5.55 -5.37 1.97
CA LEU A 49 5.06 -4.27 1.14
C LEU A 49 4.42 -3.15 1.97
N PHE A 50 3.71 -3.49 3.04
CA PHE A 50 3.14 -2.54 3.99
C PHE A 50 4.23 -1.72 4.70
N ILE A 51 5.27 -2.38 5.22
CA ILE A 51 6.40 -1.67 5.85
C ILE A 51 7.10 -0.78 4.83
N ALA A 52 7.35 -1.28 3.62
CA ALA A 52 7.95 -0.49 2.55
C ALA A 52 7.08 0.75 2.23
N TYR A 53 5.77 0.58 2.12
CA TYR A 53 4.83 1.67 1.90
C TYR A 53 4.93 2.73 3.00
N VAL A 54 4.90 2.33 4.27
CA VAL A 54 4.98 3.24 5.42
C VAL A 54 6.28 4.04 5.40
N VAL A 55 7.41 3.37 5.17
CA VAL A 55 8.73 4.02 5.11
C VAL A 55 8.77 5.04 3.97
N LEU A 56 8.34 4.66 2.76
CA LEU A 56 8.31 5.58 1.63
C LEU A 56 7.31 6.73 1.86
N ALA A 57 6.17 6.49 2.49
CA ALA A 57 5.18 7.52 2.83
C ALA A 57 5.78 8.58 3.78
N VAL A 58 6.56 8.16 4.79
CA VAL A 58 7.24 9.09 5.71
C VAL A 58 8.34 9.89 5.00
N ILE A 59 9.12 9.25 4.12
CA ILE A 59 10.18 9.92 3.34
C ILE A 59 9.58 10.96 2.38
N ILE A 60 8.57 10.56 1.61
CA ILE A 60 7.89 11.45 0.65
C ILE A 60 7.13 12.54 1.39
N GLY A 61 6.44 12.19 2.48
CA GLY A 61 5.75 13.16 3.32
C GLY A 61 6.69 14.23 3.86
N SER A 62 7.88 13.84 4.30
CA SER A 62 8.92 14.80 4.73
C SER A 62 9.43 15.65 3.55
N LYS A 63 9.64 15.05 2.38
CA LYS A 63 10.14 15.73 1.18
C LYS A 63 9.12 16.71 0.58
N LEU A 64 7.83 16.39 0.65
CA LEU A 64 6.71 17.22 0.20
C LEU A 64 6.12 18.11 1.30
N LYS A 65 6.74 18.17 2.50
CA LYS A 65 6.28 18.91 3.67
C LYS A 65 4.80 18.65 4.01
N TRP A 66 4.39 17.39 3.96
CA TRP A 66 3.05 16.97 4.35
C TRP A 66 2.81 17.19 5.84
N THR A 67 1.70 17.84 6.17
CA THR A 67 1.21 17.96 7.55
C THR A 67 0.92 16.58 8.15
N ASN A 68 1.00 16.44 9.48
CA ASN A 68 0.69 15.19 10.19
C ASN A 68 -0.71 14.63 9.86
N LYS A 69 -1.70 15.50 9.57
CA LYS A 69 -3.03 15.10 9.10
C LYS A 69 -2.97 14.36 7.76
N THR A 70 -2.10 14.82 6.87
CA THR A 70 -1.88 14.26 5.55
C THR A 70 -1.16 12.92 5.63
N LEU A 71 -0.12 12.83 6.46
CA LEU A 71 0.56 11.56 6.74
C LEU A 71 -0.40 10.54 7.35
N GLY A 72 -1.22 10.94 8.32
CA GLY A 72 -2.25 10.08 8.90
C GLY A 72 -3.27 9.60 7.86
N ALA A 73 -3.72 10.49 6.97
CA ALA A 73 -4.62 10.14 5.88
C ALA A 73 -3.98 9.16 4.88
N VAL A 74 -2.68 9.31 4.58
CA VAL A 74 -1.91 8.41 3.69
C VAL A 74 -1.72 7.02 4.32
N LEU A 75 -1.43 6.96 5.62
CA LEU A 75 -1.32 5.71 6.35
C LEU A 75 -2.67 4.98 6.43
N LEU A 76 -3.75 5.71 6.72
CA LEU A 76 -5.11 5.17 6.68
C LEU A 76 -5.50 4.72 5.27
N ALA A 77 -5.02 5.44 4.25
CA ALA A 77 -5.20 5.09 2.84
C ALA A 77 -4.45 3.81 2.43
N SER A 78 -3.43 3.36 3.16
CA SER A 78 -2.81 2.04 2.96
C SER A 78 -3.72 0.91 3.41
N ILE A 79 -4.52 1.15 4.44
CA ILE A 79 -5.40 0.13 5.04
C ILE A 79 -6.69 -0.02 4.21
N ILE A 80 -7.07 1.03 3.50
CA ILE A 80 -8.24 1.03 2.62
C ILE A 80 -7.79 0.62 1.22
N PRO A 81 -8.36 -0.43 0.59
CA PRO A 81 -7.96 -0.96 -0.73
C PRO A 81 -8.08 0.00 -1.93
N PHE A 82 -8.30 1.30 -1.69
CA PHE A 82 -8.41 2.37 -2.68
C PHE A 82 -7.72 3.69 -2.26
N GLY A 83 -7.17 3.77 -1.04
CA GLY A 83 -6.60 5.04 -0.56
C GLY A 83 -5.29 5.40 -1.28
N THR A 84 -4.53 4.41 -1.73
CA THR A 84 -3.32 4.59 -2.53
C THR A 84 -3.57 5.37 -3.82
N PHE A 85 -4.74 5.17 -4.44
CA PHE A 85 -5.20 5.93 -5.62
C PHE A 85 -5.48 7.41 -5.31
N PHE A 86 -5.88 7.73 -4.07
CA PHE A 86 -6.15 9.10 -3.63
C PHE A 86 -4.86 9.89 -3.43
N VAL A 87 -3.81 9.23 -2.90
CA VAL A 87 -2.47 9.81 -2.77
C VAL A 87 -1.87 10.09 -4.14
N ASP A 88 -2.09 9.16 -5.07
CA ASP A 88 -1.70 9.32 -6.47
C ASP A 88 -2.35 10.54 -7.14
N LYS A 89 -3.67 10.63 -7.04
CA LYS A 89 -4.43 11.69 -7.71
C LYS A 89 -4.20 13.07 -7.09
N LYS A 90 -3.95 13.15 -5.78
CA LYS A 90 -3.87 14.42 -5.04
C LYS A 90 -2.47 14.99 -4.92
N TYR A 91 -1.42 14.17 -4.85
CA TYR A 91 -0.04 14.63 -4.62
C TYR A 91 0.92 14.42 -5.78
N LEU A 92 0.63 13.49 -6.70
CA LEU A 92 1.51 13.19 -7.85
C LEU A 92 1.13 13.95 -9.13
N LYS A 93 0.02 14.69 -9.13
CA LYS A 93 -0.51 15.35 -10.35
C LYS A 93 -0.07 16.81 -10.56
N HIS A 94 0.79 17.38 -9.70
CA HIS A 94 1.20 18.79 -9.77
C HIS A 94 2.68 19.00 -10.18
N SER A 95 3.24 18.10 -11.00
CA SER A 95 4.47 18.39 -11.75
C SER A 95 4.13 18.46 -13.23
N SER A 96 3.41 19.51 -13.61
CA SER A 96 3.30 20.00 -14.99
C SER A 96 3.25 21.52 -14.92
#